data_AF-B8CUD8-F1
#
_entry.id   AF-B8CUD8-F1
#
_cell.length_a   1.000
_cell.length_b   1.000
_cell.length_c   1.000
_cell.angle_alpha   90.00
_cell.angle_beta   90.00
_cell.angle_gamma   90.00
#
_symmetry.space_group_name_H-M   'P 1'
#
loop_
_entity.id
_entity.type
_entity.pdbx_description
1 polymer ?
#
loop_
_entity_poly.entity_id
_entity_poly.type
_entity_poly.pdbx_seq_one_letter_code
_entity_poly.pdbx_strand_id
1 'polypeptide(L)'
;MRNYIMAVICIIGISGCATIPPEAPNLSSELGNRISALENANITLLNRYFDQKRIEVDRFIQDVWLPEFANEFFQKPFISDAWNTVVTENDKQQRLTFLLKTGPKLQEMINDKRIELIQPLDELERRIERNIKAEYGQARGINNSITSFLLSASKVSENRDRYLEMMGVSNDKLTTLIDRTDNAVSDLLKTGHKVDDKVNSAKKYLNKIKDIKESIE
;
A
#
# COMPACT_ATOMS: atom_id res chain seq x y z
N MET A 1 33.68 -50.16 -23.38
CA MET A 1 33.44 -49.57 -22.04
C MET A 1 33.03 -48.10 -22.08
N ARG A 2 33.65 -47.23 -22.89
CA ARG A 2 33.27 -45.80 -23.02
C ARG A 2 31.80 -45.55 -23.43
N ASN A 3 31.24 -46.37 -24.31
CA ASN A 3 29.84 -46.21 -24.75
C ASN A 3 28.80 -46.67 -23.70
N TYR A 4 29.16 -47.61 -22.82
CA TYR A 4 28.28 -48.06 -21.74
C TYR A 4 28.24 -47.05 -20.59
N ILE A 5 29.36 -46.38 -20.31
CA ILE A 5 29.42 -45.28 -19.32
C ILE A 5 28.56 -44.09 -19.79
N MET A 6 28.56 -43.77 -21.08
CA MET A 6 27.71 -42.70 -21.64
C MET A 6 26.22 -43.04 -21.56
N ALA A 7 25.85 -44.32 -21.77
CA ALA A 7 24.47 -44.78 -21.63
C ALA A 7 23.97 -44.75 -20.18
N VAL A 8 24.82 -45.12 -19.21
CA VAL A 8 24.49 -45.08 -17.77
C VAL A 8 24.33 -43.63 -17.28
N ILE A 9 25.16 -42.70 -17.76
CA ILE A 9 25.03 -41.26 -17.44
C ILE A 9 23.74 -40.67 -18.02
N CYS A 10 23.35 -41.06 -19.24
CA CYS A 10 22.07 -40.67 -19.82
C CYS A 10 20.86 -41.18 -19.02
N ILE A 11 20.90 -42.39 -18.46
CA ILE A 11 19.80 -42.98 -17.69
C ILE A 11 19.62 -42.29 -16.32
N ILE A 12 20.72 -41.89 -15.67
CA ILE A 12 20.69 -41.17 -14.38
C ILE A 12 20.17 -39.73 -14.55
N GLY A 13 20.30 -39.14 -15.74
CA GLY A 13 19.81 -37.79 -16.03
C GLY A 13 18.28 -37.65 -16.16
N ILE A 14 17.54 -38.75 -16.34
CA ILE A 14 16.08 -38.73 -16.58
C ILE A 14 15.27 -38.91 -15.28
N SER A 15 15.88 -39.42 -14.21
CA SER A 15 15.24 -39.61 -12.90
C SER A 15 15.03 -38.31 -12.09
N GLY A 16 15.32 -37.15 -12.67
CA GLY A 16 15.21 -35.83 -12.02
C GLY A 16 13.88 -35.09 -12.23
N CYS A 17 12.90 -35.66 -12.93
CA CYS A 17 11.57 -35.06 -13.07
C CYS A 17 10.79 -35.20 -11.76
N ALA A 18 11.01 -34.29 -10.80
CA ALA A 18 10.21 -34.23 -9.59
C ALA A 18 8.74 -33.97 -9.96
N THR A 19 7.87 -34.94 -9.66
CA THR A 19 6.42 -34.78 -9.77
C THR A 19 5.96 -33.74 -8.74
N ILE A 20 5.27 -32.69 -9.19
CA ILE A 20 4.71 -31.68 -8.29
C ILE A 20 3.59 -32.35 -7.48
N PRO A 21 3.65 -32.32 -6.14
CA PRO A 21 2.64 -32.97 -5.31
C PRO A 21 1.28 -32.27 -5.47
N PRO A 22 0.16 -33.03 -5.46
CA PRO A 22 -1.18 -32.48 -5.67
C PRO A 22 -1.62 -31.49 -4.57
N GLU A 23 -0.95 -31.49 -3.41
CA GLU A 23 -1.20 -30.57 -2.30
C GLU A 23 -0.56 -29.18 -2.51
N ALA A 24 0.40 -29.04 -3.43
CA ALA A 24 1.14 -27.79 -3.64
C ALA A 24 0.23 -26.58 -3.96
N PRO A 25 -0.81 -26.70 -4.82
CA PRO A 25 -1.77 -25.61 -5.03
C PRO A 25 -2.49 -25.17 -3.75
N ASN A 26 -2.85 -26.10 -2.87
CA ASN A 26 -3.56 -25.80 -1.62
C ASN A 26 -2.64 -25.05 -0.64
N LEU A 27 -1.39 -25.49 -0.50
CA LEU A 27 -0.38 -24.79 0.31
C LEU A 27 -0.11 -23.37 -0.21
N SER A 28 -0.06 -23.19 -1.53
CA SER A 28 0.11 -21.88 -2.18
C SER A 28 -1.11 -20.97 -1.96
N SER A 29 -2.33 -21.53 -2.00
CA SER A 29 -3.54 -20.78 -1.64
C SER A 29 -3.52 -20.32 -0.18
N GLU A 30 -3.13 -21.20 0.74
CA GLU A 30 -2.99 -20.88 2.17
C GLU A 30 -1.90 -19.82 2.43
N LEU A 31 -0.80 -19.86 1.67
CA LEU A 31 0.20 -18.79 1.70
C LEU A 31 -0.40 -17.44 1.31
N GLY A 32 -1.28 -17.39 0.31
CA GLY A 32 -2.02 -16.18 -0.07
C GLY A 32 -2.89 -15.61 1.05
N ASN A 33 -3.57 -16.48 1.81
CA ASN A 33 -4.34 -16.10 2.99
C ASN A 33 -3.43 -15.50 4.07
N ARG A 34 -2.28 -16.13 4.32
CA ARG A 34 -1.29 -15.66 5.30
C ARG A 34 -0.66 -14.34 4.92
N ILE A 35 -0.35 -14.12 3.65
CA ILE A 35 0.12 -12.82 3.13
C ILE A 35 -0.90 -11.73 3.46
N SER A 36 -2.19 -11.99 3.23
CA SER A 36 -3.27 -11.04 3.54
C SER A 36 -3.42 -10.78 5.04
N ALA A 37 -3.30 -11.82 5.87
CA ALA A 37 -3.34 -11.68 7.33
C ALA A 37 -2.16 -10.85 7.87
N LEU A 38 -0.96 -11.04 7.32
CA LEU A 38 0.23 -10.27 7.66
C LEU A 38 0.12 -8.80 7.23
N GLU A 39 -0.44 -8.53 6.04
CA GLU A 39 -0.75 -7.16 5.60
C GLU A 39 -1.61 -6.45 6.66
N ASN A 40 -2.73 -7.07 7.04
CA ASN A 40 -3.65 -6.51 8.03
C ASN A 40 -3.00 -6.30 9.41
N ALA A 41 -2.18 -7.24 9.87
CA ALA A 41 -1.46 -7.12 11.14
C ALA A 41 -0.48 -5.94 11.12
N ASN A 42 0.26 -5.76 10.02
CA ASN A 42 1.21 -4.67 9.87
C ASN A 42 0.53 -3.30 9.76
N ILE A 43 -0.58 -3.22 9.02
CA ILE A 43 -1.40 -1.99 8.96
C ILE A 43 -1.95 -1.65 10.34
N THR A 44 -2.43 -2.65 11.09
CA THR A 44 -2.92 -2.44 12.45
C THR A 44 -1.82 -1.93 13.38
N LEU A 45 -0.64 -2.54 13.33
CA LEU A 45 0.51 -2.10 14.12
C LEU A 45 0.93 -0.66 13.76
N LEU A 46 0.97 -0.33 12.47
CA LEU A 46 1.27 1.02 11.99
C LEU A 46 0.30 2.04 12.60
N ASN A 47 -1.00 1.79 12.47
CA ASN A 47 -2.02 2.70 12.99
C ASN A 47 -1.89 2.89 14.50
N ARG A 48 -1.70 1.80 15.26
CA ARG A 48 -1.51 1.87 16.72
C ARG A 48 -0.26 2.66 17.11
N TYR A 49 0.81 2.50 16.35
CA TYR A 49 2.04 3.26 16.59
C TYR A 49 1.81 4.76 16.37
N PHE A 50 1.18 5.16 15.25
CA PHE A 50 0.93 6.57 14.95
C PHE A 50 -0.12 7.21 15.86
N ASP A 51 -1.15 6.46 16.28
CA ASP A 51 -2.10 6.90 17.32
C ASP A 51 -1.38 7.27 18.62
N GLN A 52 -0.46 6.42 19.06
CA GLN A 52 0.36 6.69 20.24
C GLN A 52 1.24 7.94 20.06
N LYS A 53 1.78 8.17 18.86
CA LYS A 53 2.57 9.39 18.56
C LYS A 53 1.74 10.65 18.57
N ARG A 54 0.49 10.62 18.08
CA ARG A 54 -0.44 11.76 18.19
C ARG A 54 -0.73 12.11 19.65
N ILE A 55 -0.95 11.10 20.51
CA ILE A 55 -1.15 11.31 21.96
C ILE A 55 0.09 11.94 22.61
N GLU A 56 1.30 11.51 22.23
CA GLU A 56 2.55 12.10 22.73
C GLU A 56 2.70 13.57 22.30
N VAL A 57 2.34 13.91 21.06
CA VAL A 57 2.32 15.30 20.57
C VAL A 57 1.29 16.14 21.32
N ASP A 58 0.08 15.63 21.53
CA ASP A 58 -0.95 16.34 22.31
C ASP A 58 -0.49 16.61 23.74
N ARG A 59 0.18 15.63 24.37
CA ARG A 59 0.76 15.81 25.70
C ARG A 59 1.84 16.90 25.71
N PHE A 60 2.74 16.90 24.71
CA PHE A 60 3.74 17.96 24.57
C PHE A 60 3.08 19.34 24.42
N ILE A 61 2.03 19.44 23.60
CA ILE A 61 1.30 20.70 23.41
C ILE A 61 0.68 21.17 24.73
N GLN A 62 0.07 20.28 25.49
CA GLN A 62 -0.61 20.62 26.75
C GLN A 62 0.36 20.93 27.90
N ASP A 63 1.38 20.10 28.09
CA ASP A 63 2.20 20.12 29.30
C ASP A 63 3.44 21.00 29.16
N VAL A 64 3.88 21.27 27.93
CA VAL A 64 5.14 21.97 27.65
C VAL A 64 4.91 23.24 26.85
N TRP A 65 4.29 23.13 25.68
CA TRP A 65 4.15 24.29 24.79
C TRP A 65 3.12 25.29 25.30
N LEU A 66 1.94 24.84 25.74
CA LEU A 66 0.84 25.71 26.17
C LEU A 66 1.22 26.60 27.37
N PRO A 67 1.91 26.12 28.42
CA PRO A 67 2.38 26.99 29.50
C PRO A 67 3.32 28.10 29.04
N GLU A 68 4.30 27.79 28.18
CA GLU A 68 5.24 28.79 27.66
C GLU A 68 4.51 29.79 26.75
N PHE A 69 3.68 29.29 25.84
CA PHE A 69 2.83 30.11 24.98
C PHE A 69 1.94 31.06 25.78
N ALA A 70 1.30 30.57 26.85
CA ALA A 70 0.47 31.40 27.71
C ALA A 70 1.30 32.50 28.39
N ASN A 71 2.46 32.15 28.95
CA ASN A 71 3.37 33.12 29.55
C ASN A 71 3.78 34.22 28.55
N GLU A 72 4.23 33.84 27.35
CA GLU A 72 4.57 34.78 26.29
C GLU A 72 3.37 35.63 25.85
N PHE A 73 2.18 35.04 25.73
CA PHE A 73 0.97 35.74 25.31
C PHE A 73 0.58 36.85 26.29
N PHE A 74 0.59 36.54 27.60
CA PHE A 74 0.23 37.50 28.64
C PHE A 74 1.32 38.54 28.93
N GLN A 75 2.56 38.32 28.49
CA GLN A 75 3.64 39.31 28.55
C GLN A 75 3.58 40.36 27.42
N LYS A 76 2.78 40.15 26.37
CA LYS A 76 2.63 41.14 25.29
C LYS A 76 2.08 42.46 25.86
N PRO A 77 2.69 43.63 25.61
CA PRO A 77 2.35 44.89 26.30
C PRO A 77 0.84 45.19 26.31
N PHE A 78 0.20 45.16 25.13
CA PHE A 78 -1.24 45.40 25.01
C PHE A 78 -2.11 44.40 25.79
N ILE A 79 -1.70 43.12 25.84
CA ILE A 79 -2.43 42.08 26.57
C ILE A 79 -2.24 42.24 28.07
N SER A 80 -1.00 42.47 28.50
CA SER A 80 -0.65 42.72 29.90
C SER A 80 -1.43 43.93 30.45
N ASP A 81 -1.44 45.04 29.72
CA ASP A 81 -2.17 46.25 30.11
C ASP A 81 -3.67 45.98 30.22
N ALA A 82 -4.27 45.35 29.19
CA ALA A 82 -5.68 44.99 29.20
C ALA A 82 -6.03 44.04 30.36
N TRP A 83 -5.18 43.04 30.63
CA TRP A 83 -5.38 42.10 31.71
C TRP A 83 -5.27 42.78 33.09
N ASN A 84 -4.28 43.64 33.29
CA ASN A 84 -4.09 44.39 34.51
C ASN A 84 -5.27 45.31 34.81
N THR A 85 -5.81 45.99 33.80
CA THR A 85 -7.04 46.79 33.93
C THR A 85 -8.22 45.93 34.36
N VAL A 86 -8.47 44.82 33.65
CA VAL A 86 -9.58 43.88 33.94
C VAL A 86 -9.49 43.30 35.36
N VAL A 87 -8.28 43.01 35.84
CA VAL A 87 -8.04 42.50 37.19
C VAL A 87 -8.25 43.60 38.24
N THR A 88 -7.67 44.79 38.02
CA THR A 88 -7.68 45.91 38.98
C THR A 88 -9.08 46.48 39.17
N GLU A 89 -9.82 46.70 38.07
CA GLU A 89 -11.17 47.25 38.12
C GLU A 89 -12.19 46.26 38.69
N ASN A 90 -11.86 44.96 38.69
CA ASN A 90 -12.70 43.88 39.24
C ASN A 90 -14.12 43.84 38.64
N ASP A 91 -14.30 44.36 37.43
CA ASP A 91 -15.59 44.40 36.75
C ASP A 91 -15.91 43.07 36.04
N LYS A 92 -17.13 42.55 36.28
CA LYS A 92 -17.56 41.26 35.72
C LYS A 92 -17.75 41.31 34.21
N GLN A 93 -18.24 42.42 33.66
CA GLN A 93 -18.51 42.56 32.22
C GLN A 93 -17.20 42.68 31.44
N GLN A 94 -16.20 43.37 31.98
CA GLN A 94 -14.87 43.46 31.39
C GLN A 94 -14.18 42.11 31.35
N ARG A 95 -14.24 41.32 32.44
CA ARG A 95 -13.71 39.95 32.48
C ARG A 95 -14.34 39.07 31.40
N LEU A 96 -15.67 39.10 31.30
CA LEU A 96 -16.40 38.34 30.28
C LEU A 96 -16.02 38.81 28.87
N THR A 97 -15.95 40.11 28.64
CA THR A 97 -15.58 40.70 27.35
C THR A 97 -14.16 40.32 26.95
N PHE A 98 -13.21 40.34 27.89
CA PHE A 98 -11.83 39.92 27.66
C PHE A 98 -11.82 38.46 27.20
N LEU A 99 -12.42 37.54 27.97
CA LEU A 99 -12.47 36.11 27.66
C LEU A 99 -13.14 35.81 26.32
N LEU A 100 -14.25 36.48 25.99
CA LEU A 100 -14.96 36.30 24.72
C LEU A 100 -14.15 36.80 23.51
N LYS A 101 -13.27 37.79 23.70
CA LYS A 101 -12.41 38.33 22.63
C LYS A 101 -11.10 37.57 22.48
N THR A 102 -10.49 37.12 23.58
CA THR A 102 -9.18 36.47 23.59
C THR A 102 -9.28 34.95 23.50
N GLY A 103 -10.27 34.35 24.13
CA GLY A 103 -10.49 32.90 24.16
C GLY A 103 -10.52 32.26 22.77
N PRO A 104 -11.34 32.74 21.81
CA PRO A 104 -11.38 32.19 20.46
C PRO A 104 -10.03 32.28 19.72
N LYS A 105 -9.30 33.40 19.89
CA LYS A 105 -7.98 33.59 19.26
C LYS A 105 -6.93 32.65 19.85
N LEU A 106 -6.93 32.48 21.17
CA LEU A 106 -6.05 31.51 21.83
C LEU A 106 -6.35 30.09 21.35
N GLN A 107 -7.63 29.73 21.25
CA GLN A 107 -8.06 28.43 20.76
C GLN A 107 -7.60 28.17 19.32
N GLU A 108 -7.74 29.17 18.45
CA GLU A 108 -7.25 29.11 17.06
C GLU A 108 -5.74 28.84 17.03
N MET A 109 -4.94 29.62 17.76
CA MET A 109 -3.48 29.43 17.83
C MET A 109 -3.08 28.04 18.38
N ILE A 110 -3.80 27.52 19.37
CA ILE A 110 -3.57 26.18 19.90
C ILE A 110 -3.91 25.11 18.86
N ASN A 111 -5.01 25.28 18.13
CA ASN A 111 -5.44 24.34 17.09
C ASN A 111 -4.47 24.36 15.90
N ASP A 112 -4.01 25.54 15.49
CA ASP A 112 -3.00 25.69 14.43
C ASP A 112 -1.72 24.95 14.83
N LYS A 113 -1.29 25.10 16.09
CA LYS A 113 -0.11 24.38 16.58
C LYS A 113 -0.30 22.86 16.58
N ARG A 114 -1.50 22.38 16.91
CA ARG A 114 -1.85 20.94 16.79
C ARG A 114 -1.74 20.46 15.36
N ILE A 115 -2.34 21.19 14.41
CA ILE A 115 -2.30 20.83 12.99
C ILE A 115 -0.85 20.80 12.49
N GLU A 116 -0.07 21.84 12.81
CA GLU A 116 1.34 21.96 12.44
C GLU A 116 2.15 20.73 12.87
N LEU A 117 1.92 20.21 14.08
CA LEU A 117 2.69 19.09 14.63
C LEU A 117 2.13 17.71 14.27
N ILE A 118 0.82 17.57 14.05
CA ILE A 118 0.17 16.30 13.73
C ILE A 118 0.23 16.00 12.23
N GLN A 119 0.07 17.00 11.36
CA GLN A 119 -0.01 16.78 9.92
C GLN A 119 1.19 16.00 9.34
N PRO A 120 2.45 16.27 9.74
CA PRO A 120 3.60 15.47 9.27
C PRO A 120 3.52 13.99 9.66
N LEU A 121 2.92 13.67 10.82
CA LEU A 121 2.69 12.29 11.24
C LEU A 121 1.67 11.59 10.34
N ASP A 122 0.58 12.28 10.00
CA ASP A 122 -0.46 11.75 9.11
C ASP A 122 0.05 11.52 7.68
N GLU A 123 0.95 12.39 7.20
CA GLU A 123 1.59 12.22 5.90
C GLU A 123 2.55 11.03 5.89
N LEU A 124 3.33 10.85 6.96
CA LEU A 124 4.24 9.74 7.10
C LEU A 124 3.51 8.40 7.23
N GLU A 125 2.47 8.32 8.06
CA GLU A 125 1.63 7.13 8.21
C GLU A 125 1.05 6.72 6.85
N ARG A 126 0.41 7.65 6.14
CA ARG A 126 -0.15 7.38 4.80
C ARG A 126 0.90 6.89 3.81
N ARG A 127 2.13 7.42 3.88
CA ARG A 127 3.22 6.98 3.00
C ARG A 127 3.67 5.56 3.32
N ILE A 128 3.84 5.24 4.60
CA ILE A 128 4.24 3.88 5.03
C ILE A 128 3.13 2.88 4.71
N GLU A 129 1.87 3.24 4.97
CA GLU A 129 0.70 2.40 4.68
C GLU A 129 0.63 2.04 3.18
N ARG A 130 0.82 3.03 2.29
CA ARG A 130 0.88 2.80 0.85
C ARG A 130 2.00 1.84 0.45
N ASN A 131 3.18 1.98 1.06
CA ASN A 131 4.32 1.09 0.79
C ASN A 131 4.01 -0.34 1.25
N ILE A 132 3.46 -0.52 2.47
CA ILE A 132 3.03 -1.83 2.97
C ILE A 132 2.05 -2.47 1.97
N LYS A 133 0.99 -1.75 1.60
CA LYS A 133 -0.02 -2.25 0.64
C LYS A 133 0.58 -2.63 -0.71
N ALA A 134 1.52 -1.84 -1.22
CA ALA A 134 2.19 -2.13 -2.49
C ALA A 134 3.01 -3.42 -2.43
N GLU A 135 3.82 -3.60 -1.39
CA GLU A 135 4.66 -4.79 -1.19
C GLU A 135 3.81 -6.06 -1.01
N TYR A 136 2.78 -6.01 -0.16
CA TYR A 136 1.86 -7.15 0.02
C TYR A 136 1.01 -7.44 -1.21
N GLY A 137 0.65 -6.40 -1.99
CA GLY A 137 0.00 -6.55 -3.29
C GLY A 137 0.89 -7.29 -4.29
N GLN A 138 2.17 -6.93 -4.36
CA GLN A 138 3.14 -7.63 -5.21
C GLN A 138 3.33 -9.09 -4.78
N ALA A 139 3.49 -9.34 -3.48
CA ALA A 139 3.62 -10.69 -2.94
C ALA A 139 2.40 -11.57 -3.27
N ARG A 140 1.18 -11.01 -3.14
CA ARG A 140 -0.05 -11.70 -3.58
C ARG A 140 -0.06 -11.98 -5.08
N GLY A 141 0.34 -11.04 -5.91
CA GLY A 141 0.43 -11.23 -7.38
C GLY A 141 1.38 -12.36 -7.76
N ILE A 142 2.55 -12.42 -7.11
CA ILE A 142 3.52 -13.51 -7.28
C ILE A 142 2.91 -14.84 -6.82
N ASN A 143 2.32 -14.88 -5.63
CA ASN A 143 1.68 -16.10 -5.10
C ASN A 143 0.52 -16.61 -5.98
N ASN A 144 -0.27 -15.71 -6.55
CA ASN A 144 -1.34 -16.06 -7.49
C ASN A 144 -0.77 -16.68 -8.77
N SER A 145 0.34 -16.15 -9.28
CA SER A 145 1.04 -16.70 -10.44
C SER A 145 1.60 -18.10 -10.14
N ILE A 146 2.23 -18.29 -8.98
CA ILE A 146 2.70 -19.60 -8.51
C ILE A 146 1.54 -20.58 -8.37
N THR A 147 0.45 -20.18 -7.73
CA THR A 147 -0.75 -21.00 -7.56
C THR A 147 -1.30 -21.44 -8.92
N SER A 148 -1.37 -20.54 -9.91
CA SER A 148 -1.81 -20.87 -11.27
C SER A 148 -0.88 -21.89 -11.95
N PHE A 149 0.44 -21.73 -11.83
CA PHE A 149 1.39 -22.71 -12.36
C PHE A 149 1.28 -24.08 -11.68
N LEU A 150 1.13 -24.12 -10.36
CA LEU A 150 0.93 -25.37 -9.61
C LEU A 150 -0.39 -26.05 -9.97
N LEU A 151 -1.46 -25.28 -10.15
CA LEU A 151 -2.75 -25.80 -10.64
C LEU A 151 -2.64 -26.36 -12.06
N SER A 152 -1.94 -25.65 -12.96
CA SER A 152 -1.71 -26.11 -14.33
C SER A 152 -0.91 -27.42 -14.36
N ALA A 153 0.15 -27.51 -13.58
CA ALA A 153 1.01 -28.68 -13.54
C ALA A 153 0.35 -29.88 -12.85
N SER A 154 -0.42 -29.67 -11.78
CA SER A 154 -1.20 -30.75 -11.13
C SER A 154 -2.33 -31.26 -12.03
N LYS A 155 -3.01 -30.39 -12.81
CA LYS A 155 -4.04 -30.75 -13.80
C LYS A 155 -3.53 -31.65 -14.94
N VAL A 156 -2.24 -31.60 -15.27
CA VAL A 156 -1.64 -32.51 -16.27
C VAL A 156 -1.35 -33.88 -15.66
N SER A 157 -1.28 -34.00 -14.33
CA SER A 157 -0.93 -35.24 -13.60
C SER A 157 -2.15 -36.02 -13.08
N GLU A 158 -3.27 -35.36 -12.75
CA GLU A 158 -4.49 -36.03 -12.28
C GLU A 158 -5.68 -35.70 -13.20
N ASN A 159 -6.29 -36.76 -13.74
CA ASN A 159 -7.42 -36.73 -14.65
C ASN A 159 -8.47 -35.65 -14.30
N ARG A 160 -8.83 -34.89 -15.34
CA ARG A 160 -9.99 -34.00 -15.48
C ARG A 160 -11.22 -34.53 -14.72
N ASP A 161 -11.90 -33.63 -14.00
CA ASP A 161 -13.33 -33.67 -13.63
C ASP A 161 -13.74 -33.76 -12.14
N ARG A 162 -12.98 -33.26 -11.14
CA ARG A 162 -13.51 -33.30 -9.74
C ARG A 162 -13.37 -32.14 -8.76
N TYR A 163 -12.74 -31.02 -9.11
CA TYR A 163 -12.47 -29.99 -8.08
C TYR A 163 -12.99 -28.58 -8.39
N LEU A 164 -14.07 -28.48 -9.17
CA LEU A 164 -14.85 -27.24 -9.28
C LEU A 164 -15.77 -27.00 -8.06
N GLU A 165 -15.93 -27.97 -7.16
CA GLU A 165 -16.80 -27.86 -5.98
C GLU A 165 -16.09 -27.42 -4.69
N MET A 166 -14.78 -27.18 -4.70
CA MET A 166 -14.02 -26.85 -3.48
C MET A 166 -13.89 -25.34 -3.20
N MET A 167 -14.49 -24.48 -4.02
CA MET A 167 -14.44 -23.03 -3.85
C MET A 167 -15.75 -22.47 -3.32
N GLY A 168 -15.97 -22.66 -2.02
CA GLY A 168 -17.03 -21.99 -1.25
C GLY A 168 -16.77 -20.50 -1.01
N VAL A 169 -16.67 -19.69 -2.06
CA VAL A 169 -16.72 -18.22 -1.93
C VAL A 169 -17.55 -17.60 -3.06
N SER A 170 -18.79 -17.25 -2.70
CA SER A 170 -19.55 -16.19 -3.33
C SER A 170 -18.91 -14.84 -2.99
N ASN A 171 -18.54 -14.04 -3.99
CA ASN A 171 -19.07 -12.67 -4.07
C ASN A 171 -18.91 -12.07 -5.47
N ASP A 172 -20.02 -11.50 -5.91
CA ASP A 172 -20.27 -10.77 -7.13
C ASP A 172 -19.53 -9.43 -7.14
N LYS A 173 -18.42 -9.36 -7.90
CA LYS A 173 -17.76 -8.13 -8.44
C LYS A 173 -16.46 -8.38 -9.23
N LEU A 174 -16.20 -9.60 -9.69
CA LEU A 174 -15.04 -9.90 -10.55
C LEU A 174 -15.41 -10.17 -12.01
N THR A 175 -16.70 -10.44 -12.29
CA THR A 175 -17.18 -10.80 -13.64
C THR A 175 -17.12 -9.62 -14.62
N THR A 176 -17.14 -8.38 -14.16
CA THR A 176 -17.04 -7.19 -15.03
C THR A 176 -15.60 -6.70 -15.28
N LEU A 177 -14.61 -7.21 -14.55
CA LEU A 177 -13.19 -6.89 -14.79
C LEU A 177 -12.53 -7.90 -15.73
N ILE A 178 -13.02 -9.14 -15.77
CA ILE A 178 -12.49 -10.20 -16.65
C ILE A 178 -12.94 -9.98 -18.12
N ASP A 179 -14.19 -9.57 -18.37
CA ASP A 179 -14.68 -9.31 -19.74
C ASP A 179 -14.03 -8.08 -20.42
N ARG A 180 -13.48 -7.14 -19.64
CA ARG A 180 -12.76 -5.96 -20.17
C ARG A 180 -11.29 -6.23 -20.46
N THR A 181 -10.68 -7.20 -19.77
CA THR A 181 -9.30 -7.62 -20.03
C THR A 181 -9.23 -8.61 -21.21
N ASP A 182 -10.21 -9.51 -21.36
CA ASP A 182 -10.22 -10.50 -22.46
C ASP A 182 -10.45 -9.88 -23.85
N ASN A 183 -11.18 -8.75 -23.93
CA ASN A 183 -11.32 -7.99 -25.18
C ASN A 183 -10.05 -7.20 -25.54
N ALA A 184 -9.27 -6.73 -24.56
CA ALA A 184 -8.03 -6.00 -24.80
C ALA A 184 -6.87 -6.90 -25.24
N VAL A 185 -6.90 -8.19 -24.88
CA VAL A 185 -5.87 -9.18 -25.25
C VAL A 185 -6.21 -9.90 -26.56
N SER A 186 -7.49 -10.03 -26.92
CA SER A 186 -7.91 -10.70 -28.16
C SER A 186 -7.54 -9.97 -29.45
N ASP A 187 -7.39 -8.64 -29.43
CA ASP A 187 -6.91 -7.88 -30.60
C ASP A 187 -5.38 -7.97 -30.78
N LEU A 188 -4.65 -8.34 -29.73
CA LEU A 188 -3.20 -8.51 -29.79
C LEU A 188 -2.80 -9.86 -30.44
N LEU A 189 -3.67 -10.85 -30.42
CA LEU A 189 -3.37 -12.23 -30.86
C LEU A 189 -3.91 -12.58 -32.26
N LYS A 190 -4.61 -11.66 -32.95
CA LYS A 190 -5.17 -11.91 -34.29
C LYS A 190 -4.31 -11.47 -35.47
N THR A 191 -3.04 -11.10 -35.27
CA THR A 191 -2.09 -10.91 -36.39
C THR A 191 -0.88 -11.82 -36.22
N GLY A 192 -1.07 -13.09 -36.56
CA GLY A 192 -0.04 -14.10 -36.38
C GLY A 192 -0.05 -15.28 -37.34
N HIS A 193 -0.72 -15.22 -38.51
CA HIS A 193 -0.54 -16.23 -39.56
C HIS A 193 -0.39 -15.60 -40.95
N LYS A 194 0.81 -15.10 -41.25
CA LYS A 194 1.72 -15.68 -42.27
C LYS A 194 2.90 -14.74 -42.52
N VAL A 195 4.01 -15.38 -42.83
CA VAL A 195 5.38 -14.89 -42.96
C VAL A 195 5.48 -13.80 -44.04
N ASP A 196 5.89 -12.60 -43.66
CA ASP A 196 7.04 -11.90 -44.27
C ASP A 196 7.40 -10.64 -43.46
N ASP A 197 8.71 -10.39 -43.36
CA ASP A 197 9.34 -9.16 -42.84
C ASP A 197 9.48 -8.95 -41.32
N LYS A 198 10.01 -9.97 -40.63
CA LYS A 198 10.46 -9.90 -39.21
C LYS A 198 11.63 -8.93 -38.92
N VAL A 199 12.17 -8.22 -39.91
CA VAL A 199 13.25 -7.24 -39.69
C VAL A 199 12.72 -5.80 -39.60
N ASN A 200 11.52 -5.52 -40.10
CA ASN A 200 10.96 -4.16 -40.11
C ASN A 200 10.20 -3.79 -38.81
N SER A 201 9.70 -4.76 -38.05
CA SER A 201 8.93 -4.51 -36.82
C SER A 201 9.79 -4.03 -35.65
N ALA A 202 11.03 -4.54 -35.53
CA ALA A 202 11.97 -4.14 -34.49
C ALA A 202 12.49 -2.71 -34.71
N LYS A 203 12.79 -2.33 -35.96
CA LYS A 203 13.17 -0.94 -36.33
C LYS A 203 12.05 0.06 -36.07
N LYS A 204 10.79 -0.31 -36.33
CA LYS A 204 9.63 0.57 -36.12
C LYS A 204 9.31 0.79 -34.64
N TYR A 205 9.57 -0.22 -33.80
CA TYR A 205 9.46 -0.12 -32.34
C TYR A 205 10.58 0.75 -31.74
N LEU A 206 11.83 0.56 -32.20
CA LEU A 206 12.97 1.37 -31.75
C LEU A 206 12.85 2.84 -32.16
N ASN A 207 12.33 3.15 -33.36
CA ASN A 207 12.07 4.53 -33.77
C ASN A 207 10.95 5.19 -32.94
N LYS A 208 9.90 4.45 -32.56
CA LYS A 208 8.84 4.98 -31.68
C LYS A 208 9.32 5.25 -30.26
N ILE A 209 10.21 4.40 -29.72
CA ILE A 209 10.83 4.65 -28.42
C ILE A 209 11.83 5.82 -28.49
N LYS A 210 12.50 6.01 -29.62
CA LYS A 210 13.40 7.15 -29.84
C LYS A 210 12.63 8.48 -29.98
N ASP A 211 11.54 8.52 -30.73
CA ASP A 211 10.67 9.72 -30.86
C ASP A 211 10.06 10.12 -29.51
N ILE A 212 9.65 9.15 -28.68
CA ILE A 212 9.10 9.42 -27.34
C ILE A 212 10.19 9.91 -26.37
N LYS A 213 11.45 9.50 -26.57
CA LYS A 213 12.58 9.98 -25.76
C LYS A 213 13.02 11.39 -26.17
N GLU A 214 12.97 11.73 -27.45
CA GLU A 214 13.30 13.07 -27.97
C GLU A 214 12.16 14.09 -27.75
N SER A 215 10.92 13.63 -27.46
CA SER A 215 9.79 14.52 -27.11
C SER A 215 9.68 14.81 -25.60
N ILE A 216 10.64 14.36 -24.79
CA ILE A 216 10.73 14.61 -23.34
C ILE A 216 12.13 15.19 -22.99
N GLU A 217 12.80 15.80 -23.96
CA GLU A 217 13.76 16.90 -23.73
C GLU A 217 13.06 18.24 -23.98
#